data_AF-A0A933H871-F1
#
_entry.id   AF-A0A933H871-F1
#
_cell.length_a   1.000
_cell.length_b   1.000
_cell.length_c   1.000
_cell.angle_alpha   90.00
_cell.angle_beta   90.00
_cell.angle_gamma   90.00
#
_symmetry.space_group_name_H-M   'P 1'
#
loop_
_entity.id
_entity.type
_entity.pdbx_description
1 polymer ?
#
loop_
_entity_poly.entity_id
_entity_poly.type
_entity_poly.pdbx_seq_one_letter_code
_entity_poly.pdbx_strand_id
1 'polypeptide(L)'
;MNLPVNNLFEVRGVFTPTATSPISIASDPLMSFVDFNNVHILRARDVKTPAWAKTMISVEGKPLLFAGTLDRRRVAVITFDLRDSDLPLQVMYPILMSNLLEWLTPSSVISTSGIIRPGDSVSIRPKEGEQAAGIVRPDNQVFVAQAGGQYVTFADTDVLGVYSVGTANLQDTKFVGFFAVNLFDSRES
;
A
#
# COMPACT_ATOMS: atom_id res chain seq x y z
N MET A 1 25.24 7.12 -20.60
CA MET A 1 24.06 7.50 -19.79
C MET A 1 24.38 7.12 -18.36
N ASN A 2 24.55 8.10 -17.47
CA ASN A 2 24.94 7.86 -16.08
C ASN A 2 23.69 7.40 -15.32
N LEU A 3 23.65 6.17 -14.83
CA LEU A 3 22.52 5.67 -14.06
C LEU A 3 22.51 6.38 -12.69
N PRO A 4 21.35 6.87 -12.21
CA PRO A 4 21.25 7.43 -10.87
C PRO A 4 21.70 6.40 -9.83
N VAL A 5 22.40 6.85 -8.79
CA VAL A 5 22.87 6.00 -7.69
C VAL A 5 21.65 5.40 -6.98
N ASN A 6 21.49 4.08 -7.06
CA ASN A 6 20.39 3.36 -6.41
C ASN A 6 20.80 2.98 -4.98
N ASN A 7 20.30 3.71 -3.99
CA ASN A 7 20.48 3.39 -2.57
C ASN A 7 19.39 2.46 -2.00
N LEU A 8 18.43 1.99 -2.83
CA LEU A 8 17.31 1.16 -2.37
C LEU A 8 17.69 -0.32 -2.27
N PHE A 9 18.51 -0.81 -3.21
CA PHE A 9 18.97 -2.19 -3.30
C PHE A 9 20.17 -2.34 -4.24
N GLU A 10 20.92 -3.42 -4.06
CA GLU A 10 22.14 -3.74 -4.81
C GLU A 10 21.81 -4.57 -6.07
N VAL A 11 22.20 -4.07 -7.25
CA VAL A 11 22.11 -4.81 -8.52
C VAL A 11 23.48 -5.40 -8.85
N ARG A 12 23.55 -6.73 -8.96
CA ARG A 12 24.78 -7.51 -9.16
C ARG A 12 25.07 -7.83 -10.62
N GLY A 13 24.04 -7.81 -11.48
CA GLY A 13 24.21 -8.14 -12.89
C GLY A 13 22.90 -8.38 -13.62
N VAL A 14 22.98 -9.16 -14.69
CA VAL A 14 21.84 -9.60 -15.53
C VAL A 14 21.93 -11.11 -15.68
N PHE A 15 20.80 -11.78 -15.73
CA PHE A 15 20.72 -13.20 -16.07
C PHE A 15 19.51 -13.46 -16.97
N THR A 16 19.54 -14.58 -17.68
CA THR A 16 18.41 -15.08 -18.46
C THR A 16 17.88 -16.32 -17.75
N PRO A 17 16.65 -16.30 -17.22
CA PRO A 17 16.02 -17.48 -16.64
C PRO A 17 15.96 -18.62 -17.66
N THR A 18 16.29 -19.83 -17.22
CA THR A 18 16.12 -21.01 -18.07
C THR A 18 14.63 -21.32 -18.22
N ALA A 19 14.18 -21.69 -19.43
CA ALA A 19 12.77 -21.96 -19.71
C ALA A 19 12.16 -23.08 -18.85
N THR A 20 12.97 -23.98 -18.31
CA THR A 20 12.55 -25.10 -17.45
C THR A 20 12.72 -24.82 -15.96
N SER A 21 13.23 -23.65 -15.58
CA SER A 21 13.48 -23.33 -14.17
C SER A 21 12.17 -23.10 -13.43
N PRO A 22 11.93 -23.79 -12.31
CA PRO A 22 10.70 -23.64 -11.56
C PRO A 22 10.61 -22.22 -10.98
N ILE A 23 9.45 -21.61 -11.14
CA ILE A 23 9.12 -20.32 -10.52
C ILE A 23 8.52 -20.59 -9.15
N SER A 24 9.04 -19.90 -8.13
CA SER A 24 8.54 -19.97 -6.77
C SER A 24 7.80 -18.70 -6.42
N ILE A 25 6.56 -18.83 -5.96
CA ILE A 25 5.68 -17.74 -5.53
C ILE A 25 5.51 -17.81 -4.01
N ALA A 26 5.65 -16.68 -3.33
CA ALA A 26 5.47 -16.60 -1.89
C ALA A 26 3.99 -16.72 -1.51
N SER A 27 3.71 -17.36 -0.37
CA SER A 27 2.40 -17.27 0.28
C SER A 27 2.27 -15.86 0.88
N ASP A 28 1.51 -15.00 0.20
CA ASP A 28 1.32 -13.59 0.54
C ASP A 28 0.02 -13.05 -0.10
N PRO A 29 -0.77 -12.20 0.59
CA PRO A 29 -1.96 -11.59 -0.01
C PRO A 29 -1.71 -10.87 -1.33
N LEU A 30 -0.51 -10.29 -1.52
CA LEU A 30 -0.15 -9.63 -2.79
C LEU A 30 -0.16 -10.59 -3.98
N MET A 31 0.06 -11.88 -3.75
CA MET A 31 0.12 -12.92 -4.78
C MET A 31 -1.22 -13.66 -4.95
N SER A 32 -2.31 -13.17 -4.34
CA SER A 32 -3.63 -13.77 -4.48
C SER A 32 -4.04 -13.81 -5.95
N PHE A 33 -4.42 -15.00 -6.42
CA PHE A 33 -4.83 -15.27 -7.82
C PHE A 33 -3.74 -15.02 -8.88
N VAL A 34 -2.46 -14.93 -8.47
CA VAL A 34 -1.33 -14.82 -9.38
C VAL A 34 -0.70 -16.20 -9.59
N ASP A 35 -0.78 -16.72 -10.80
CA ASP A 35 -0.01 -17.87 -11.26
C ASP A 35 1.02 -17.41 -12.31
N PHE A 36 2.28 -17.76 -12.09
CA PHE A 36 3.41 -17.30 -12.90
C PHE A 36 4.10 -18.44 -13.68
N ASN A 37 3.57 -19.67 -13.62
CA ASN A 37 4.23 -20.87 -14.17
C ASN A 37 4.46 -20.81 -15.69
N ASN A 38 3.62 -20.08 -16.43
CA ASN A 38 3.69 -19.98 -17.89
C ASN A 38 4.24 -18.63 -18.39
N VAL A 39 4.85 -17.84 -17.49
CA VAL A 39 5.44 -16.55 -17.85
C VAL A 39 6.88 -16.75 -18.31
N HIS A 40 7.18 -16.25 -19.50
CA HIS A 40 8.51 -16.26 -20.07
C HIS A 40 9.18 -14.90 -19.86
N ILE A 41 10.43 -14.94 -19.40
CA ILE A 41 11.25 -13.76 -19.15
C ILE A 41 12.55 -13.92 -19.92
N LEU A 42 12.82 -13.00 -20.84
CA LEU A 42 14.01 -13.00 -21.68
C LEU A 42 15.27 -12.63 -20.88
N ARG A 43 15.15 -11.68 -19.95
CA ARG A 43 16.25 -11.26 -19.06
C ARG A 43 15.73 -10.60 -17.79
N ALA A 44 16.43 -10.80 -16.69
CA ALA A 44 16.16 -10.15 -15.41
C ALA A 44 17.46 -9.63 -14.78
N ARG A 45 17.33 -8.66 -13.87
CA ARG A 45 18.44 -8.16 -13.07
C ARG A 45 18.67 -9.08 -11.89
N ASP A 46 19.94 -9.44 -11.67
CA ASP A 46 20.35 -10.13 -10.44
C ASP A 46 20.40 -9.11 -9.31
N VAL A 47 19.48 -9.22 -8.37
CA VAL A 47 19.31 -8.29 -7.26
C VAL A 47 19.39 -9.07 -5.96
N LYS A 48 20.15 -8.55 -4.99
CA LYS A 48 20.06 -9.03 -3.61
C LYS A 48 18.78 -8.43 -3.00
N THR A 49 17.81 -9.27 -2.63
CA THR A 49 16.63 -8.79 -1.92
C THR A 49 17.07 -8.05 -0.66
N PRO A 50 16.69 -6.77 -0.49
CA PRO A 50 17.10 -5.99 0.66
C PRO A 50 16.33 -6.40 1.92
N ALA A 51 16.89 -6.14 3.11
CA ALA A 51 16.31 -6.59 4.38
C ALA A 51 14.92 -6.01 4.70
N TRP A 52 14.55 -4.88 4.08
CA TRP A 52 13.24 -4.25 4.23
C TRP A 52 12.15 -4.91 3.37
N ALA A 53 12.51 -5.82 2.46
CA ALA A 53 11.62 -6.45 1.50
C ALA A 53 11.54 -7.97 1.67
N LYS A 54 10.42 -8.53 1.22
CA LYS A 54 10.21 -9.95 1.04
C LYS A 54 10.16 -10.26 -0.46
N THR A 55 10.85 -11.32 -0.88
CA THR A 55 10.74 -11.83 -2.25
C THR A 55 9.36 -12.45 -2.45
N MET A 56 8.64 -12.01 -3.48
CA MET A 56 7.30 -12.49 -3.82
C MET A 56 7.33 -13.53 -4.93
N ILE A 57 8.19 -13.32 -5.94
CA ILE A 57 8.37 -14.24 -7.07
C ILE A 57 9.87 -14.41 -7.27
N SER A 58 10.32 -15.65 -7.46
CA SER A 58 11.72 -15.96 -7.75
C SER A 58 11.87 -17.09 -8.73
N VAL A 59 13.01 -17.11 -9.43
CA VAL A 59 13.43 -18.17 -10.33
C VAL A 59 14.92 -18.41 -10.11
N GLU A 60 15.36 -19.67 -10.05
CA GLU A 60 16.77 -20.02 -9.78
C GLU A 60 17.34 -19.35 -8.51
N GLY A 61 16.50 -19.12 -7.50
CA GLY A 61 16.87 -18.43 -6.26
C GLY A 61 17.07 -16.90 -6.39
N LYS A 62 16.79 -16.32 -7.56
CA LYS A 62 16.90 -14.88 -7.83
C LYS A 62 15.52 -14.22 -7.88
N PRO A 63 15.34 -13.03 -7.29
CA PRO A 63 14.03 -12.39 -7.24
C PRO A 63 13.61 -11.85 -8.61
N LEU A 64 12.37 -12.12 -8.99
CA LEU A 64 11.65 -11.52 -10.12
C LEU A 64 10.73 -10.37 -9.65
N LEU A 65 10.18 -10.50 -8.44
CA LEU A 65 9.40 -9.48 -7.76
C LEU A 65 9.72 -9.53 -6.26
N PHE A 66 9.95 -8.37 -5.65
CA PHE A 66 9.98 -8.22 -4.20
C PHE A 66 9.19 -6.97 -3.78
N ALA A 67 8.63 -7.00 -2.58
CA ALA A 67 7.85 -5.90 -2.03
C ALA A 67 8.12 -5.73 -0.53
N GLY A 68 8.04 -4.50 -0.05
CA GLY A 68 8.24 -4.17 1.37
C GLY A 68 8.03 -2.70 1.70
N THR A 69 8.22 -2.34 2.96
CA THR A 69 8.09 -0.95 3.42
C THR A 69 9.45 -0.37 3.76
N LEU A 70 9.79 0.76 3.14
CA LEU A 70 11.01 1.53 3.40
C LEU A 70 10.63 2.96 3.78
N ASP A 71 11.05 3.44 4.96
CA ASP A 71 10.72 4.78 5.47
C ASP A 71 9.23 5.14 5.40
N ARG A 72 8.35 4.20 5.80
CA ARG A 72 6.87 4.31 5.70
C ARG A 72 6.33 4.40 4.27
N ARG A 73 7.14 4.14 3.24
CA ARG A 73 6.72 4.05 1.85
C ARG A 73 6.65 2.59 1.44
N ARG A 74 5.52 2.18 0.89
CA ARG A 74 5.37 0.86 0.27
C ARG A 74 6.09 0.87 -1.08
N VAL A 75 6.93 -0.12 -1.31
CA VAL A 75 7.76 -0.25 -2.52
C VAL A 75 7.64 -1.66 -3.04
N ALA A 76 7.33 -1.81 -4.33
CA ALA A 76 7.38 -3.07 -5.07
C ALA A 76 8.34 -2.91 -6.26
N VAL A 77 9.17 -3.91 -6.50
CA VAL A 77 10.19 -3.88 -7.55
C VAL A 77 10.09 -5.14 -8.39
N ILE A 78 9.85 -4.95 -9.68
CA ILE A 78 9.98 -5.98 -10.72
C ILE A 78 11.41 -5.89 -11.25
N THR A 79 12.15 -7.01 -11.25
CA THR A 79 13.59 -7.01 -11.58
C THR A 79 13.87 -7.19 -13.07
N PHE A 80 12.84 -7.33 -13.89
CA PHE A 80 12.94 -7.42 -15.34
C PHE A 80 12.14 -6.32 -16.03
N ASP A 81 12.49 -6.04 -17.28
CA ASP A 81 11.69 -5.13 -18.12
C ASP A 81 10.46 -5.91 -18.62
N LEU A 82 9.27 -5.32 -18.48
CA LEU A 82 8.03 -5.95 -18.94
C LEU A 82 8.04 -6.23 -20.45
N ARG A 83 8.82 -5.49 -21.24
CA ARG A 83 9.00 -5.70 -22.69
C ARG A 83 9.90 -6.90 -22.99
N ASP A 84 10.72 -7.31 -22.02
CA ASP A 84 11.55 -8.52 -22.07
C ASP A 84 10.78 -9.72 -21.46
N SER A 85 9.44 -9.69 -21.48
CA SER A 85 8.59 -10.78 -20.98
C SER A 85 7.27 -10.84 -21.74
N ASP A 86 6.62 -12.00 -21.74
CA ASP A 86 5.24 -12.15 -22.21
C ASP A 86 4.21 -11.83 -21.12
N LEU A 87 4.64 -11.48 -19.89
CA LEU A 87 3.77 -11.16 -18.76
C LEU A 87 2.61 -10.21 -19.15
N PRO A 88 2.84 -9.07 -19.84
CA PRO A 88 1.74 -8.15 -20.17
C PRO A 88 0.64 -8.74 -21.05
N LEU A 89 0.90 -9.86 -21.74
CA LEU A 89 -0.05 -10.56 -22.60
C LEU A 89 -0.90 -11.61 -21.87
N GLN A 90 -0.57 -11.89 -20.61
CA GLN A 90 -1.14 -12.98 -19.84
C GLN A 90 -2.16 -12.43 -18.81
N VAL A 91 -3.09 -13.27 -18.37
CA VAL A 91 -4.21 -12.83 -17.49
C VAL A 91 -3.74 -12.41 -16.10
N MET A 92 -2.65 -12.97 -15.57
CA MET A 92 -2.19 -12.64 -14.22
C MET A 92 -1.57 -11.24 -14.11
N TYR A 93 -1.37 -10.51 -15.22
CA TYR A 93 -0.70 -9.22 -15.22
C TYR A 93 -1.61 -8.13 -14.70
N PRO A 94 -2.84 -7.95 -15.24
CA PRO A 94 -3.79 -7.02 -14.63
C PRO A 94 -4.12 -7.40 -13.18
N ILE A 95 -4.15 -8.70 -12.84
CA ILE A 95 -4.38 -9.17 -11.46
C ILE A 95 -3.23 -8.73 -10.54
N LEU A 96 -1.98 -9.05 -10.91
CA LEU A 96 -0.79 -8.66 -10.16
C LEU A 96 -0.72 -7.14 -10.01
N MET A 97 -0.95 -6.40 -11.10
CA MET A 97 -0.93 -4.94 -11.06
C MET A 97 -2.03 -4.39 -10.16
N SER A 98 -3.24 -4.96 -10.17
CA SER A 98 -4.31 -4.57 -9.25
C SER A 98 -3.90 -4.77 -7.79
N ASN A 99 -3.40 -5.96 -7.43
CA ASN A 99 -2.95 -6.26 -6.07
C ASN A 99 -1.81 -5.32 -5.63
N LEU A 100 -0.84 -5.08 -6.51
CA LEU A 100 0.28 -4.19 -6.24
C LEU A 100 -0.18 -2.74 -6.11
N LEU A 101 -1.06 -2.24 -6.98
CA LEU A 101 -1.56 -0.87 -6.93
C LEU A 101 -2.44 -0.62 -5.70
N GLU A 102 -3.32 -1.57 -5.34
CA GLU A 102 -4.11 -1.49 -4.12
C GLU A 102 -3.21 -1.42 -2.89
N TRP A 103 -2.14 -2.23 -2.86
CA TRP A 103 -1.18 -2.16 -1.78
C TRP A 103 -0.32 -0.89 -1.81
N LEU A 104 0.15 -0.44 -2.97
CA LEU A 104 0.98 0.76 -3.09
C LEU A 104 0.19 2.04 -2.78
N THR A 105 -1.13 2.03 -3.01
CA THR A 105 -2.01 3.15 -2.69
C THR A 105 -2.25 3.16 -1.18
N PRO A 106 -1.85 4.22 -0.46
CA PRO A 106 -2.26 4.37 0.93
C PRO A 106 -3.79 4.40 0.95
N SER A 107 -4.42 3.48 1.68
CA SER A 107 -5.83 3.61 2.00
C SER A 107 -6.00 4.93 2.75
N SER A 108 -6.70 5.89 2.14
CA SER A 108 -7.07 7.11 2.85
C SER A 108 -7.87 6.66 4.08
N VAL A 109 -7.36 6.99 5.26
CA VAL A 109 -8.03 6.68 6.52
C VAL A 109 -9.40 7.37 6.59
N ILE A 110 -9.56 8.47 5.87
CA ILE A 110 -10.85 9.14 5.67
C ILE A 110 -11.38 8.81 4.28
N SER A 111 -12.52 8.14 4.27
CA SER A 111 -13.24 7.79 3.03
C SER A 111 -14.14 8.93 2.55
N THR A 112 -14.48 9.87 3.42
CA THR A 112 -15.27 11.06 3.06
C THR A 112 -14.45 11.96 2.15
N SER A 113 -14.98 12.23 0.96
CA SER A 113 -14.37 13.13 -0.03
C SER A 113 -14.98 14.53 0.08
N GLY A 114 -14.16 15.58 -0.07
CA GLY A 114 -14.62 16.97 -0.07
C GLY A 114 -14.47 17.70 1.26
N ILE A 115 -15.09 18.89 1.35
CA ILE A 115 -15.07 19.73 2.56
C ILE A 115 -16.02 19.11 3.60
N ILE A 116 -15.51 18.86 4.81
CA ILE A 116 -16.30 18.37 5.95
C ILE A 116 -16.77 19.59 6.75
N ARG A 117 -18.09 19.76 6.86
CA ARG A 117 -18.72 20.84 7.61
C ARG A 117 -19.00 20.41 9.06
N PRO A 118 -19.17 21.37 9.99
CA PRO A 118 -19.57 21.03 11.35
C PRO A 118 -20.87 20.24 11.39
N GLY A 119 -20.87 19.11 12.09
CA GLY A 119 -22.01 18.20 12.20
C GLY A 119 -22.11 17.15 11.10
N ASP A 120 -21.24 17.19 10.07
CA ASP A 120 -21.17 16.13 9.07
C ASP A 120 -20.64 14.83 9.68
N SER A 121 -21.14 13.70 9.19
CA SER A 121 -20.58 12.40 9.53
C SER A 121 -19.39 12.04 8.63
N VAL A 122 -18.31 11.60 9.25
CA VAL A 122 -17.07 11.20 8.59
C VAL A 122 -16.93 9.69 8.64
N SER A 123 -16.77 9.07 7.47
CA SER A 123 -16.51 7.65 7.33
C SER A 123 -15.00 7.41 7.41
N ILE A 124 -14.58 6.71 8.45
CA ILE A 124 -13.19 6.40 8.76
C ILE A 124 -12.98 4.90 8.52
N ARG A 125 -11.92 4.53 7.79
CA ARG A 125 -11.51 3.13 7.67
C ARG A 125 -10.55 2.81 8.82
N PRO A 126 -10.88 1.86 9.72
CA PRO A 126 -9.92 1.38 10.72
C PRO A 126 -8.64 0.89 10.06
N LYS A 127 -7.56 0.87 10.83
CA LYS A 127 -6.32 0.23 10.41
C LYS A 127 -6.59 -1.24 10.08
N GLU A 128 -5.87 -1.77 9.10
CA GLU A 128 -5.99 -3.17 8.70
C GLU A 128 -5.81 -4.12 9.91
N GLY A 129 -6.79 -5.00 10.10
CA GLY A 129 -6.87 -5.92 11.25
C GLY A 129 -7.55 -5.36 12.50
N GLU A 130 -7.91 -4.07 12.53
CA GLU A 130 -8.65 -3.45 13.65
C GLU A 130 -10.14 -3.30 13.31
N GLN A 131 -11.00 -3.42 14.33
CA GLN A 131 -12.45 -3.19 14.22
C GLN A 131 -12.89 -1.87 14.85
N ALA A 132 -11.94 -0.98 15.15
CA ALA A 132 -12.20 0.32 15.75
C ALA A 132 -11.13 1.33 15.34
N ALA A 133 -11.47 2.62 15.44
CA ALA A 133 -10.54 3.72 15.23
C ALA A 133 -10.52 4.64 16.44
N GLY A 134 -9.34 5.15 16.79
CA GLY A 134 -9.18 6.24 17.74
C GLY A 134 -9.27 7.57 17.02
N ILE A 135 -10.01 8.53 17.56
CA ILE A 135 -10.16 9.88 17.01
C ILE A 135 -9.81 10.88 18.10
N VAL A 136 -8.88 11.79 17.82
CA VAL A 136 -8.56 12.93 18.68
C VAL A 136 -9.13 14.18 18.03
N ARG A 137 -10.05 14.83 18.73
CA ARG A 137 -10.66 16.10 18.33
C ARG A 137 -9.66 17.26 18.49
N PRO A 138 -9.90 18.41 17.82
CA PRO A 138 -9.05 19.60 17.96
C PRO A 138 -8.97 20.15 19.40
N ASP A 139 -9.96 19.86 20.24
CA ASP A 139 -10.02 20.22 21.66
C ASP A 139 -9.32 19.20 22.59
N ASN A 140 -8.59 18.24 21.99
CA ASN A 140 -7.90 17.12 22.65
C ASN A 140 -8.82 16.07 23.28
N GLN A 141 -10.14 16.10 23.04
CA GLN A 141 -11.00 15.00 23.44
C GLN A 141 -10.74 13.77 22.57
N VAL A 142 -10.79 12.59 23.18
CA VAL A 142 -10.46 11.31 22.54
C VAL A 142 -11.68 10.41 22.48
N PHE A 143 -11.92 9.85 21.30
CA PHE A 143 -13.03 8.96 21.01
C PHE A 143 -12.49 7.64 20.47
N VAL A 144 -13.15 6.54 20.81
CA VAL A 144 -12.93 5.25 20.17
C VAL A 144 -14.24 4.84 19.53
N ALA A 145 -14.26 4.80 18.21
CA ALA A 145 -15.46 4.50 17.45
C ALA A 145 -15.32 3.11 16.81
N GLN A 146 -16.36 2.29 17.01
CA GLN A 146 -16.41 0.89 16.60
C GLN A 146 -16.92 0.77 15.17
N ALA A 147 -16.36 -0.17 14.40
CA ALA A 147 -16.74 -0.37 13.01
C ALA A 147 -18.08 -1.11 12.93
N GLY A 148 -18.99 -0.60 12.07
CA GLY A 148 -20.24 -1.29 11.71
C GLY A 148 -20.09 -2.23 10.50
N GLY A 149 -18.85 -2.53 10.09
CA GLY A 149 -18.50 -3.18 8.84
C GLY A 149 -17.05 -2.83 8.48
N GLN A 150 -16.81 -2.42 7.23
CA GLN A 150 -15.48 -1.96 6.80
C GLN A 150 -15.11 -0.55 7.31
N TYR A 151 -16.09 0.22 7.77
CA TYR A 151 -15.93 1.62 8.18
C TYR A 151 -16.51 1.90 9.57
N VAL A 152 -15.98 2.94 10.18
CA VAL A 152 -16.45 3.60 11.39
C VAL A 152 -17.10 4.92 10.97
N THR A 153 -18.29 5.21 11.48
CA THR A 153 -18.94 6.51 11.28
C THR A 153 -18.69 7.38 12.51
N PHE A 154 -18.08 8.54 12.32
CA PHE A 154 -17.82 9.51 13.37
C PHE A 154 -18.59 10.81 13.08
N ALA A 155 -19.44 11.26 14.01
CA ALA A 155 -20.33 12.40 13.80
C ALA A 155 -20.07 13.59 14.75
N ASP A 156 -19.17 13.46 15.73
CA ASP A 156 -18.82 14.53 16.68
C ASP A 156 -17.84 15.55 16.04
N THR A 157 -18.27 16.12 14.92
CA THR A 157 -17.53 17.07 14.07
C THR A 157 -17.97 18.52 14.30
N ASP A 158 -18.57 18.83 15.44
CA ASP A 158 -19.07 20.15 15.83
C ASP A 158 -17.96 21.18 16.13
N VAL A 159 -16.72 20.73 16.35
CA VAL A 159 -15.57 21.59 16.63
C VAL A 159 -14.75 21.80 15.36
N LEU A 160 -14.43 23.06 15.07
CA LEU A 160 -13.58 23.41 13.93
C LEU A 160 -12.13 23.04 14.19
N GLY A 161 -11.44 22.58 13.15
CA GLY A 161 -10.00 22.29 13.21
C GLY A 161 -9.63 20.94 12.63
N VAL A 162 -8.43 20.48 12.96
CA VAL A 162 -7.86 19.24 12.46
C VAL A 162 -8.08 18.11 13.46
N TYR A 163 -8.76 17.07 13.01
CA TYR A 163 -8.98 15.83 13.74
C TYR A 163 -7.89 14.84 13.38
N SER A 164 -7.38 14.12 14.37
CA SER A 164 -6.36 13.08 14.17
C SER A 164 -6.99 11.71 14.32
N VAL A 165 -6.68 10.80 13.40
CA VAL A 165 -7.15 9.41 13.43
C VAL A 165 -5.99 8.48 13.70
N GLY A 166 -6.17 7.57 14.65
CA GLY A 166 -5.19 6.59 15.09
C GLY A 166 -5.79 5.21 15.33
N THR A 167 -4.95 4.31 15.84
CA THR A 167 -5.38 3.01 16.36
C THR A 167 -6.33 3.15 17.54
N ALA A 168 -7.22 2.20 17.75
CA ALA A 168 -8.15 2.24 18.89
C ALA A 168 -7.46 2.11 20.25
N ASN A 169 -6.25 1.53 20.29
CA ASN A 169 -5.45 1.46 21.50
C ASN A 169 -4.84 2.84 21.82
N LEU A 170 -5.41 3.50 22.84
CA LEU A 170 -4.98 4.84 23.25
C LEU A 170 -3.59 4.87 23.91
N GLN A 171 -3.12 3.75 24.48
CA GLN A 171 -1.81 3.67 25.15
C GLN A 171 -0.64 3.54 24.15
N ASP A 172 -0.88 2.99 22.95
CA ASP A 172 0.08 2.89 21.85
C ASP A 172 -0.56 3.47 20.57
N THR A 173 -1.07 4.71 20.67
CA THR A 173 -1.76 5.36 19.56
C THR A 173 -0.80 5.57 18.40
N LYS A 174 -1.04 4.88 17.29
CA LYS A 174 -0.34 5.15 16.02
C LYS A 174 -1.25 5.98 15.13
N PHE A 175 -0.88 7.22 14.89
CA PHE A 175 -1.61 8.08 13.96
C PHE A 175 -1.52 7.53 12.54
N VAL A 176 -2.68 7.36 11.93
CA VAL A 176 -2.85 6.79 10.59
C VAL A 176 -3.43 7.82 9.61
N GLY A 177 -4.06 8.90 10.06
CA GLY A 177 -4.58 9.95 9.17
C GLY A 177 -5.10 11.19 9.89
N PHE A 178 -5.52 12.19 9.11
CA PHE A 178 -6.08 13.46 9.61
C PHE A 178 -7.17 13.98 8.67
N PHE A 179 -8.22 14.59 9.22
CA PHE A 179 -9.20 15.35 8.45
C PHE A 179 -9.43 16.72 9.08
N ALA A 180 -9.89 17.68 8.28
CA ALA A 180 -10.20 19.03 8.74
C ALA A 180 -11.70 19.29 8.65
N VAL A 181 -12.27 19.84 9.72
CA VAL A 181 -13.62 20.40 9.72
C VAL A 181 -13.51 21.91 9.62
N ASN A 182 -14.20 22.49 8.64
CA ASN A 182 -14.13 23.93 8.38
C ASN A 182 -15.49 24.50 7.95
N LEU A 183 -15.68 25.81 8.18
CA LEU A 183 -16.86 26.60 7.79
C LEU A 183 -16.76 27.20 6.38
N PHE A 184 -15.58 27.21 5.76
CA PHE A 184 -15.42 27.86 4.45
C PHE A 184 -16.18 27.12 3.34
N ASP A 185 -16.97 27.88 2.58
CA ASP A 185 -17.55 27.45 1.32
C ASP A 185 -16.59 27.82 0.18
N SER A 186 -16.35 26.90 -0.75
CA SER A 186 -15.58 27.16 -1.99
C SER A 186 -16.21 28.22 -2.91
N ARG A 187 -17.38 28.77 -2.55
CA ARG A 187 -18.12 29.80 -3.29
C ARG A 187 -17.96 31.22 -2.75
N GLU A 188 -17.19 31.44 -1.69
CA GLU A 188 -16.77 32.79 -1.31
C GLU A 188 -15.37 33.07 -1.90
N SER A 189 -15.34 33.64 -3.10
CA SER A 189 -14.19 34.35 -3.68
C SER A 189 -14.67 35.67 -4.26
#